data_AF-A0A7C5GAW4-F1
#
_entry.id   AF-A0A7C5GAW4-F1
#
_cell.length_a   1.000
_cell.length_b   1.000
_cell.length_c   1.000
_cell.angle_alpha   90.00
_cell.angle_beta   90.00
_cell.angle_gamma   90.00
#
_symmetry.space_group_name_H-M   'P 1'
#
loop_
_entity.id
_entity.type
_entity.pdbx_description
1 polymer ?
#
loop_
_entity_poly.entity_id
_entity_poly.type
_entity_poly.pdbx_seq_one_letter_code
_entity_poly.pdbx_strand_id
1 'polypeptide(L)'
;MKSLRAAIIAALFLLLPLSAIADDVTLISRDGAIELSGTLMGFDGEFYRIDTEYGVLTVDGSGVICDGPGCPGLGPYVAHITLSGAREMGQVLLPSLIEGFALRNGFALSREEEEGRKIVYTLYDGAESNRKAAVITLLLTNSSEGFADLIGNAADIVMSLREASAQERAMAREIGLGDIADHRLVRVLAHDALVPVISPGNPVRRLSLRQLAEVFSGRITNWAELGGEDAPITSYLLDEGAGFSELFTSSVVDGQGVRLSRDVERRRTNEALVEAVVADPFGLGVSLYSQTGNAGIVTLSGDCGFEVRAAPESVKAEDYPLSAPMYLYLPALRLPKIGRDFLDYLRSDAAQIVIRRVGLVDQMPGLIGLQSQGVRLVNAIRAAGDEIGLGELKRLADLMDRQTRLTVTFRFRGGSTALDAPSQSNVALLAHALQAGRFDGHMLTFVGFSDGQGAAEQNRRLSLKRAQVVLEAVRAAAELPMNAGQVTLRKEAFGEALPMACDDSEWGRRVNRRVEVWLD
;
A
#
# COMPACT_ATOMS: atom_id res chain seq x y z
N MET A 1 33.64 -55.58 -41.72
CA MET A 1 33.07 -56.74 -41.02
C MET A 1 33.08 -56.47 -39.51
N LYS A 2 31.89 -56.50 -38.87
CA LYS A 2 31.59 -56.45 -37.42
C LYS A 2 31.73 -55.04 -36.81
N SER A 3 30.73 -54.25 -36.41
CA SER A 3 29.31 -54.40 -36.00
C SER A 3 29.00 -55.45 -34.92
N LEU A 4 28.31 -54.96 -33.88
CA LEU A 4 27.81 -55.61 -32.66
C LEU A 4 28.82 -55.86 -31.52
N ARG A 5 28.83 -54.93 -30.55
CA ARG A 5 28.79 -55.17 -29.08
C ARG A 5 28.93 -53.83 -28.32
N ALA A 6 27.88 -53.02 -28.32
CA ALA A 6 27.81 -51.82 -27.47
C ALA A 6 26.36 -51.51 -27.03
N ALA A 7 25.55 -52.54 -26.78
CA ALA A 7 24.12 -52.41 -26.52
C ALA A 7 23.62 -53.24 -25.30
N ILE A 8 24.48 -53.54 -24.31
CA ILE A 8 24.06 -54.32 -23.12
C ILE A 8 24.59 -53.71 -21.79
N ILE A 9 24.79 -52.40 -21.70
CA ILE A 9 25.10 -51.71 -20.40
C ILE A 9 24.20 -50.47 -20.18
N ALA A 10 23.15 -50.28 -20.99
CA ALA A 10 22.23 -49.14 -20.86
C ALA A 10 20.82 -49.53 -20.37
N ALA A 11 20.62 -50.77 -19.89
CA ALA A 11 19.29 -51.30 -19.53
C ALA A 11 19.18 -51.79 -18.08
N LEU A 12 19.98 -51.26 -17.14
CA LEU A 12 19.90 -51.64 -15.72
C LEU A 12 19.94 -50.45 -14.74
N PHE A 13 19.43 -49.28 -15.16
CA PHE A 13 19.29 -48.09 -14.30
C PHE A 13 17.93 -47.39 -14.41
N LEU A 14 16.91 -48.10 -14.90
CA LEU A 14 15.52 -47.64 -14.85
C LEU A 14 14.74 -48.48 -13.85
N LEU A 15 14.05 -47.79 -12.95
CA LEU A 15 13.11 -48.26 -11.92
C LEU A 15 13.71 -48.49 -10.51
N LEU A 16 14.32 -47.44 -9.93
CA LEU A 16 14.07 -47.16 -8.52
C LEU A 16 12.84 -46.24 -8.48
N PRO A 17 11.73 -46.65 -7.86
CA PRO A 17 10.66 -45.69 -7.60
C PRO A 17 11.24 -44.66 -6.64
N LEU A 18 11.27 -43.39 -7.04
CA LEU A 18 11.18 -42.34 -6.03
C LEU A 18 9.79 -42.53 -5.41
N SER A 19 9.74 -43.22 -4.27
CA SER A 19 8.62 -43.09 -3.37
C SER A 19 8.50 -41.59 -3.07
N ALA A 20 7.49 -40.94 -3.65
CA ALA A 20 6.97 -39.73 -3.05
C ALA A 20 6.64 -40.13 -1.60
N ILE A 21 7.41 -39.60 -0.64
CA ILE A 21 7.04 -39.73 0.76
C ILE A 21 5.73 -38.95 0.85
N ALA A 22 4.61 -39.67 0.91
CA ALA A 22 3.37 -39.05 1.31
C ALA A 22 3.58 -38.58 2.74
N ASP A 23 3.35 -37.29 3.02
CA ASP A 23 3.45 -36.69 4.35
C ASP A 23 2.25 -37.13 5.21
N ASP A 24 2.06 -38.45 5.32
CA ASP A 24 0.96 -39.05 6.04
C ASP A 24 1.15 -38.80 7.54
N VAL A 25 0.07 -38.33 8.17
CA VAL A 25 0.01 -38.01 9.59
C VAL A 25 -1.26 -38.57 10.19
N THR A 26 -1.16 -38.92 11.47
CA THR A 26 -2.27 -39.33 12.30
C THR A 26 -2.32 -38.41 13.51
N LEU A 27 -3.39 -37.64 13.64
CA LEU A 27 -3.64 -36.77 14.78
C LEU A 27 -4.50 -37.52 15.80
N ILE A 28 -3.90 -37.81 16.95
CA ILE A 28 -4.53 -38.54 18.04
C ILE A 28 -4.89 -37.55 19.14
N SER A 29 -6.16 -37.44 19.48
CA SER A 29 -6.61 -36.67 20.66
C SER A 29 -5.87 -37.11 21.93
N ARG A 30 -5.61 -36.18 22.88
CA ARG A 30 -4.84 -36.50 24.10
C ARG A 30 -5.48 -37.56 25.00
N ASP A 31 -6.79 -37.71 24.94
CA ASP A 31 -7.54 -38.75 25.64
C ASP A 31 -7.60 -40.07 24.84
N GLY A 32 -7.06 -40.08 23.62
CA GLY A 32 -7.02 -41.24 22.72
C GLY A 32 -8.37 -41.61 22.12
N ALA A 33 -9.41 -40.80 22.31
CA ALA A 33 -10.79 -41.14 21.90
C ALA A 33 -11.03 -40.94 20.40
N ILE A 34 -10.27 -40.05 19.77
CA ILE A 34 -10.40 -39.63 18.38
C ILE A 34 -9.03 -39.74 17.70
N GLU A 35 -9.04 -40.36 16.52
CA GLU A 35 -7.89 -40.52 15.62
C GLU A 35 -8.29 -40.02 14.23
N LEU A 36 -7.48 -39.12 13.68
CA LEU A 36 -7.70 -38.54 12.35
C LEU A 36 -6.45 -38.78 11.50
N SER A 37 -6.58 -39.64 10.49
CA SER A 37 -5.49 -39.93 9.55
C SER A 37 -5.70 -39.21 8.22
N GLY A 38 -4.62 -38.72 7.62
CA GLY A 38 -4.63 -38.04 6.34
C GLY A 38 -3.25 -37.57 5.92
N THR A 39 -3.16 -36.82 4.83
CA THR A 39 -1.90 -36.21 4.38
C THR A 39 -1.79 -34.80 4.97
N LEU A 40 -0.66 -34.47 5.59
CA LEU A 40 -0.44 -33.14 6.15
C LEU A 40 -0.33 -32.10 5.04
N MET A 41 -1.22 -31.10 5.07
CA MET A 41 -1.16 -29.95 4.18
C MET A 41 -0.34 -28.79 4.78
N GLY A 42 -0.28 -28.70 6.12
CA GLY A 42 0.55 -27.70 6.81
C GLY A 42 0.29 -27.60 8.32
N PHE A 43 1.20 -26.94 9.02
CA PHE A 43 1.10 -26.63 10.45
C PHE A 43 1.59 -25.20 10.72
N ASP A 44 0.76 -24.38 11.38
CA ASP A 44 1.03 -22.94 11.59
C ASP A 44 1.62 -22.61 12.98
N GLY A 45 1.97 -23.66 13.75
CA GLY A 45 2.40 -23.56 15.15
C GLY A 45 1.27 -23.77 16.17
N GLU A 46 0.01 -23.64 15.74
CA GLU A 46 -1.18 -23.84 16.59
C GLU A 46 -2.13 -24.89 16.01
N PHE A 47 -2.34 -24.92 14.69
CA PHE A 47 -3.31 -25.77 14.02
C PHE A 47 -2.67 -26.62 12.93
N TYR A 48 -3.06 -27.89 12.87
CA TYR A 48 -2.76 -28.82 11.78
C TYR A 48 -3.84 -28.72 10.71
N ARG A 49 -3.44 -28.65 9.44
CA ARG A 49 -4.34 -28.80 8.29
C ARG A 49 -4.03 -30.11 7.61
N ILE A 50 -4.97 -31.05 7.61
CA ILE A 50 -4.80 -32.40 7.07
C ILE A 50 -5.87 -32.67 6.01
N ASP A 51 -5.47 -33.30 4.91
CA ASP A 51 -6.39 -33.78 3.88
C ASP A 51 -6.81 -35.22 4.24
N THR A 52 -8.08 -35.38 4.60
CA THR A 52 -8.64 -36.65 5.09
C THR A 52 -9.67 -37.21 4.10
N GLU A 53 -10.13 -38.44 4.33
CA GLU A 53 -11.23 -39.02 3.53
C GLU A 53 -12.54 -38.21 3.62
N TYR A 54 -12.70 -37.41 4.68
CA TYR A 54 -13.85 -36.52 4.89
C TYR A 54 -13.64 -35.11 4.31
N GLY A 55 -12.51 -34.89 3.63
CA GLY A 55 -12.04 -33.61 3.14
C GLY A 55 -11.02 -32.94 4.06
N VAL A 56 -10.73 -31.68 3.77
CA VAL A 56 -9.68 -30.92 4.48
C VAL A 56 -10.18 -30.49 5.86
N LEU A 57 -9.49 -30.95 6.91
CA LEU A 57 -9.79 -30.61 8.31
C LEU A 57 -8.70 -29.70 8.89
N THR A 58 -9.11 -28.78 9.78
CA THR A 58 -8.19 -27.95 10.58
C THR A 58 -8.38 -28.30 12.05
N VAL A 59 -7.31 -28.75 12.70
CA VAL A 59 -7.34 -29.33 14.04
C VAL A 59 -6.41 -28.56 14.97
N ASP A 60 -6.86 -28.25 16.18
CA ASP A 60 -6.03 -27.59 17.20
C ASP A 60 -4.93 -28.52 17.70
N GLY A 61 -3.68 -28.13 17.47
CA GLY A 61 -2.48 -28.88 17.82
C GLY A 61 -2.24 -28.99 19.33
N SER A 62 -2.84 -28.13 20.16
CA SER A 62 -2.77 -28.28 21.62
C SER A 62 -3.54 -29.51 22.10
N GLY A 63 -4.58 -29.92 21.37
CA GLY A 63 -5.49 -31.02 21.73
C GLY A 63 -5.08 -32.39 21.17
N VAL A 64 -4.07 -32.46 20.30
CA VAL A 64 -3.68 -33.69 19.59
C VAL A 64 -2.19 -33.97 19.66
N ILE A 65 -1.83 -35.24 19.50
CA ILE A 65 -0.48 -35.74 19.30
C ILE A 65 -0.39 -36.13 17.83
N CYS A 66 0.57 -35.54 17.12
CA CYS A 66 0.84 -35.91 15.74
C CYS A 66 1.79 -37.11 15.72
N ASP A 67 1.38 -38.19 15.07
CA ASP A 67 2.23 -39.34 14.76
C ASP A 67 2.33 -39.57 13.24
N GLY A 68 3.51 -39.95 12.78
CA GLY A 68 3.79 -40.18 11.35
C GLY A 68 4.93 -39.34 10.75
N PRO A 69 5.40 -39.72 9.55
CA PRO A 69 6.55 -39.09 8.88
C PRO A 69 6.31 -37.63 8.49
N GLY A 70 5.05 -37.23 8.26
CA GLY A 70 4.70 -35.83 7.96
C GLY A 70 4.66 -34.92 9.19
N CYS A 71 4.78 -35.45 10.41
CA CYS A 71 4.66 -34.64 11.61
C CYS A 71 5.84 -33.66 11.75
N PRO A 72 5.57 -32.39 12.12
CA PRO A 72 6.63 -31.43 12.44
C PRO A 72 7.56 -32.03 13.50
N GLY A 73 8.88 -31.94 13.29
CA GLY A 73 9.86 -32.57 14.16
C GLY A 73 9.72 -32.14 15.63
N LEU A 74 10.24 -32.97 16.55
CA LEU A 74 10.19 -32.78 18.01
C LEU A 74 10.89 -31.49 18.54
N GLY A 75 11.42 -30.66 17.66
CA GLY A 75 12.01 -29.36 18.00
C GLY A 75 10.96 -28.27 18.17
N PRO A 76 11.33 -27.11 18.74
CA PRO A 76 10.43 -25.97 18.77
C PRO A 76 10.08 -25.54 17.35
N TYR A 77 8.80 -25.34 17.09
CA TYR A 77 8.31 -24.81 15.81
C TYR A 77 8.94 -23.44 15.55
N VAL A 78 9.65 -23.31 14.43
CA VAL A 78 10.21 -22.04 13.95
C VAL A 78 9.32 -21.55 12.82
N ALA A 79 8.68 -20.41 13.01
CA ALA A 79 7.85 -19.83 11.96
C ALA A 79 8.73 -19.26 10.84
N HIS A 80 8.46 -19.61 9.59
CA HIS A 80 9.11 -19.02 8.43
C HIS A 80 8.12 -18.08 7.73
N ILE A 81 8.56 -16.85 7.46
CA ILE A 81 7.75 -15.85 6.76
C ILE A 81 8.65 -15.16 5.74
N THR A 82 8.23 -15.17 4.48
CA THR A 82 8.97 -14.55 3.37
C THR A 82 8.16 -13.39 2.80
N LEU A 83 8.77 -12.22 2.76
CA LEU A 83 8.22 -11.03 2.11
C LEU A 83 9.05 -10.74 0.86
N SER A 84 8.41 -10.61 -0.30
CA SER A 84 9.09 -10.32 -1.56
C SER A 84 8.52 -9.10 -2.27
N GLY A 85 9.38 -8.31 -2.90
CA GLY A 85 8.96 -7.27 -3.83
C GLY A 85 9.75 -5.97 -3.69
N ALA A 86 9.04 -4.85 -3.62
CA ALA A 86 9.58 -3.49 -3.64
C ALA A 86 10.78 -3.29 -2.70
N ARG A 87 11.96 -3.12 -3.32
CA ARG A 87 13.24 -2.92 -2.64
C ARG A 87 13.20 -1.76 -1.66
N GLU A 88 12.54 -0.66 -2.02
CA GLU A 88 12.46 0.56 -1.23
C GLU A 88 11.77 0.32 0.13
N MET A 89 10.77 -0.57 0.17
CA MET A 89 10.15 -0.98 1.43
C MET A 89 11.08 -1.88 2.26
N GLY A 90 11.80 -2.79 1.61
CA GLY A 90 12.64 -3.78 2.27
C GLY A 90 14.02 -3.26 2.75
N GLN A 91 14.48 -2.11 2.27
CA GLN A 91 15.78 -1.53 2.67
C GLN A 91 15.72 -0.69 3.94
N VAL A 92 14.63 0.06 4.17
CA VAL A 92 14.54 1.01 5.28
C VAL A 92 13.33 0.74 6.17
N LEU A 93 12.14 0.63 5.56
CA LEU A 93 10.88 0.57 6.30
C LEU A 93 10.70 -0.77 7.04
N LEU A 94 10.75 -1.89 6.33
CA LEU A 94 10.53 -3.22 6.93
C LEU A 94 11.60 -3.60 7.97
N PRO A 95 12.91 -3.37 7.74
CA PRO A 95 13.93 -3.53 8.78
C PRO A 95 13.57 -2.84 10.09
N SER A 96 13.22 -1.54 10.03
CA SER A 96 12.87 -0.74 11.20
C SER A 96 11.63 -1.27 11.92
N LEU A 97 10.64 -1.77 11.16
CA LEU A 97 9.42 -2.36 11.71
C LEU A 97 9.67 -3.72 12.35
N ILE A 98 10.51 -4.57 11.75
CA ILE A 98 10.90 -5.88 12.31
C ILE A 98 11.67 -5.68 13.62
N GLU A 99 12.62 -4.75 13.64
CA GLU A 99 13.37 -4.39 14.86
C GLU A 99 12.43 -3.88 15.96
N GLY A 100 11.50 -2.98 15.63
CA GLY A 100 10.50 -2.48 16.58
C GLY A 100 9.56 -3.58 17.10
N PHE A 101 9.16 -4.52 16.23
CA PHE A 101 8.35 -5.67 16.60
C PHE A 101 9.10 -6.61 17.55
N ALA A 102 10.37 -6.93 17.23
CA ALA A 102 11.21 -7.79 18.04
C ALA A 102 11.40 -7.21 19.44
N LEU A 103 11.76 -5.91 19.52
CA LEU A 103 11.94 -5.20 20.78
C LEU A 103 10.66 -5.18 21.62
N ARG A 104 9.51 -4.86 21.01
CA ARG A 104 8.22 -4.77 21.70
C ARG A 104 7.79 -6.10 22.32
N ASN A 105 8.11 -7.21 21.65
CA ASN A 105 7.70 -8.55 22.08
C ASN A 105 8.81 -9.32 22.82
N GLY A 106 9.94 -8.68 23.13
CA GLY A 106 11.02 -9.28 23.91
C GLY A 106 11.84 -10.33 23.17
N PHE A 107 11.85 -10.31 21.83
CA PHE A 107 12.69 -11.18 21.02
C PHE A 107 14.11 -10.63 20.94
N ALA A 108 15.11 -11.51 21.04
CA ALA A 108 16.44 -11.19 20.51
C ALA A 108 16.40 -11.30 18.98
N LEU A 109 17.18 -10.48 18.29
CA LEU A 109 17.16 -10.39 16.83
C LEU A 109 18.58 -10.54 16.27
N SER A 110 18.75 -11.45 15.32
CA SER A 110 19.92 -11.45 14.43
C SER A 110 19.51 -11.04 13.02
N ARG A 111 20.43 -10.40 12.29
CA ARG A 111 20.27 -9.99 10.90
C ARG A 111 21.45 -10.53 10.09
N GLU A 112 21.13 -11.18 8.98
CA GLU A 112 22.08 -11.64 7.98
C GLU A 112 21.67 -11.04 6.63
N GLU A 113 22.63 -10.58 5.84
CA GLU A 113 22.37 -10.00 4.52
C GLU A 113 23.20 -10.70 3.46
N GLU A 114 22.53 -11.12 2.40
CA GLU A 114 23.11 -11.83 1.27
C GLU A 114 23.00 -10.94 0.02
N GLU A 115 24.16 -10.44 -0.43
CA GLU A 115 24.35 -9.69 -1.68
C GLU A 115 23.40 -8.49 -1.89
N GLY A 116 22.83 -7.91 -0.83
CA GLY A 116 21.84 -6.82 -0.92
C GLY A 116 20.55 -7.20 -1.66
N ARG A 117 20.29 -8.50 -1.86
CA ARG A 117 19.08 -9.05 -2.49
C ARG A 117 18.19 -9.77 -1.50
N LYS A 118 18.77 -10.31 -0.43
CA LYS A 118 18.06 -11.04 0.59
C LYS A 118 18.53 -10.61 1.96
N ILE A 119 17.59 -10.30 2.84
CA ILE A 119 17.86 -10.01 4.25
C ILE A 119 17.10 -11.03 5.09
N VAL A 120 17.80 -11.72 5.99
CA VAL A 120 17.22 -12.72 6.86
C VAL A 120 17.29 -12.22 8.30
N TYR A 121 16.13 -12.15 8.94
CA TYR A 121 16.00 -11.85 10.36
C TYR A 121 15.63 -13.11 11.11
N THR A 122 16.43 -13.48 12.12
CA THR A 122 16.07 -14.57 13.03
C THR A 122 15.67 -13.99 14.39
N LEU A 123 14.46 -14.33 14.84
CA LEU A 123 13.91 -13.94 16.12
C LEU A 123 14.11 -15.09 17.11
N TYR A 124 14.59 -14.78 18.31
CA TYR A 124 14.84 -15.74 19.38
C TYR A 124 14.02 -15.41 20.62
N ASP A 125 13.47 -16.43 21.29
CA ASP A 125 12.68 -16.26 22.51
C ASP A 125 13.57 -15.80 23.67
N GLY A 126 13.44 -14.53 24.07
CA GLY A 126 14.21 -13.93 25.15
C GLY A 126 15.69 -13.70 24.83
N ALA A 127 16.31 -12.73 25.51
CA ALA A 127 17.69 -12.32 25.24
C ALA A 127 18.74 -13.42 25.53
N GLU A 128 18.42 -14.39 26.39
CA GLU A 128 19.37 -15.43 26.83
C GLU A 128 19.10 -16.81 26.22
N SER A 129 17.96 -17.01 25.53
CA SER A 129 17.63 -18.32 24.95
C SER A 129 18.05 -18.37 23.49
N ASN A 130 18.75 -19.44 23.11
CA ASN A 130 19.13 -19.70 21.71
C ASN A 130 17.98 -20.37 20.92
N ARG A 131 16.74 -20.29 21.42
CA ARG A 131 15.57 -20.90 20.80
C ARG A 131 15.02 -19.98 19.72
N LYS A 132 15.13 -20.39 18.46
CA LYS A 132 14.53 -19.67 17.33
C LYS A 132 13.00 -19.72 17.44
N ALA A 133 12.38 -18.56 17.41
CA ALA A 133 10.92 -18.41 17.35
C ALA A 133 10.46 -18.22 15.90
N ALA A 134 11.21 -17.44 15.11
CA ALA A 134 10.87 -17.18 13.71
C ALA A 134 12.07 -16.80 12.85
N VAL A 135 11.92 -16.98 11.55
CA VAL A 135 12.80 -16.48 10.50
C VAL A 135 11.96 -15.65 9.53
N ILE A 136 12.23 -14.35 9.48
CA ILE A 136 11.61 -13.42 8.54
C ILE A 136 12.60 -13.13 7.42
N THR A 137 12.28 -13.52 6.19
CA THR A 137 13.10 -13.29 5.01
C THR A 137 12.52 -12.14 4.19
N LEU A 138 13.34 -11.17 3.82
CA LEU A 138 13.03 -10.12 2.86
C LEU A 138 13.75 -10.40 1.55
N LEU A 139 13.01 -10.59 0.47
CA LEU A 139 13.53 -10.67 -0.90
C LEU A 139 13.34 -9.30 -1.58
N LEU A 140 14.45 -8.65 -1.90
CA LEU A 140 14.50 -7.29 -2.44
C LEU A 140 14.55 -7.33 -3.97
N THR A 141 13.36 -7.29 -4.58
CA THR A 141 13.14 -7.37 -6.02
C THR A 141 12.40 -6.12 -6.50
N ASN A 142 11.26 -6.28 -7.17
CA ASN A 142 10.35 -5.24 -7.59
C ASN A 142 8.90 -5.71 -7.40
N SER A 143 7.93 -4.82 -7.60
CA SER A 143 6.51 -5.16 -7.38
C SER A 143 6.04 -6.36 -8.20
N SER A 144 6.41 -6.43 -9.47
CA SER A 144 5.97 -7.50 -10.39
C SER A 144 6.54 -8.85 -9.99
N GLU A 145 7.82 -8.89 -9.62
CA GLU A 145 8.48 -10.09 -9.14
C GLU A 145 7.89 -10.55 -7.80
N GLY A 146 7.58 -9.62 -6.89
CA GLY A 146 6.93 -9.97 -5.63
C GLY A 146 5.57 -10.68 -5.84
N PHE A 147 4.76 -10.22 -6.81
CA PHE A 147 3.53 -10.94 -7.17
C PHE A 147 3.80 -12.30 -7.82
N ALA A 148 4.84 -12.41 -8.67
CA ALA A 148 5.24 -13.68 -9.24
C ALA A 148 5.69 -14.68 -8.16
N ASP A 149 6.46 -14.22 -7.16
CA ASP A 149 6.88 -15.03 -6.02
C ASP A 149 5.70 -15.49 -5.16
N LEU A 150 4.72 -14.62 -4.91
CA LEU A 150 3.49 -15.02 -4.21
C LEU A 150 2.73 -16.09 -4.99
N ILE A 151 2.56 -15.91 -6.31
CA ILE A 151 1.86 -16.86 -7.17
C ILE A 151 2.63 -18.19 -7.27
N GLY A 152 3.96 -18.13 -7.28
CA GLY A 152 4.84 -19.29 -7.29
C GLY A 152 5.04 -19.95 -5.92
N ASN A 153 4.36 -19.48 -4.87
CA ASN A 153 4.52 -19.95 -3.49
C ASN A 153 5.96 -19.83 -2.96
N ALA A 154 6.72 -18.86 -3.46
CA ALA A 154 8.06 -18.49 -3.01
C ALA A 154 8.04 -17.36 -1.98
N ALA A 155 6.92 -16.64 -1.83
CA ALA A 155 6.71 -15.62 -0.82
C ALA A 155 5.33 -15.72 -0.17
N ASP A 156 5.25 -15.31 1.09
CA ASP A 156 4.02 -15.28 1.88
C ASP A 156 3.32 -13.91 1.82
N ILE A 157 4.08 -12.83 1.57
CA ILE A 157 3.59 -11.45 1.54
C ILE A 157 4.29 -10.68 0.41
N VAL A 158 3.55 -9.92 -0.37
CA VAL A 158 4.12 -9.04 -1.40
C VAL A 158 4.33 -7.64 -0.87
N MET A 159 5.50 -7.06 -1.09
CA MET A 159 5.79 -5.63 -0.94
C MET A 159 5.62 -4.94 -2.29
N SER A 160 4.78 -3.92 -2.41
CA SER A 160 4.54 -3.26 -3.69
C SER A 160 4.38 -1.74 -3.59
N LEU A 161 4.83 -1.01 -4.60
CA LEU A 161 4.63 0.44 -4.77
C LEU A 161 3.49 0.78 -5.75
N ARG A 162 2.79 -0.24 -6.26
CA ARG A 162 1.67 -0.08 -7.18
C ARG A 162 0.53 -1.01 -6.80
N GLU A 163 -0.64 -0.78 -7.38
CA GLU A 163 -1.71 -1.76 -7.28
C GLU A 163 -1.36 -3.06 -8.02
N ALA A 164 -1.91 -4.18 -7.52
CA ALA A 164 -1.93 -5.43 -8.26
C ALA A 164 -2.68 -5.23 -9.59
N SER A 165 -2.03 -5.58 -10.70
CA SER A 165 -2.60 -5.50 -12.04
C SER A 165 -3.84 -6.41 -12.16
N ALA A 166 -4.65 -6.19 -13.20
CA ALA A 166 -5.77 -7.09 -13.47
C ALA A 166 -5.32 -8.54 -13.72
N GLN A 167 -4.14 -8.73 -14.33
CA GLN A 167 -3.57 -10.04 -14.61
C GLN A 167 -3.11 -10.75 -13.33
N GLU A 168 -2.35 -10.06 -12.46
CA GLU A 168 -1.89 -10.61 -11.18
C GLU A 168 -3.07 -11.03 -10.29
N ARG A 169 -4.12 -10.21 -10.22
CA ARG A 169 -5.34 -10.53 -9.47
C ARG A 169 -6.11 -11.72 -10.06
N ALA A 170 -6.13 -11.86 -11.38
CA ALA A 170 -6.76 -13.01 -12.03
C ALA A 170 -5.99 -14.30 -11.71
N MET A 171 -4.67 -14.29 -11.85
CA MET A 171 -3.81 -15.43 -11.55
C MET A 171 -3.92 -15.84 -10.08
N ALA A 172 -3.83 -14.89 -9.14
CA ALA A 172 -3.97 -15.18 -7.71
C ALA A 172 -5.31 -15.86 -7.36
N ARG A 173 -6.41 -15.45 -8.00
CA ARG A 173 -7.72 -16.09 -7.82
C ARG A 173 -7.76 -17.50 -8.41
N GLU A 174 -7.18 -17.70 -9.59
CA GLU A 174 -7.14 -18.99 -10.28
C GLU A 174 -6.42 -20.06 -9.46
N ILE A 175 -5.34 -19.70 -8.78
CA ILE A 175 -4.56 -20.61 -7.93
C ILE A 175 -5.04 -20.65 -6.47
N GLY A 176 -6.18 -20.03 -6.15
CA GLY A 176 -6.81 -20.13 -4.83
C GLY A 176 -6.24 -19.23 -3.73
N LEU A 177 -5.45 -18.19 -4.07
CA LEU A 177 -4.96 -17.20 -3.11
C LEU A 177 -5.99 -16.12 -2.76
N GLY A 178 -7.21 -16.20 -3.31
CA GLY A 178 -8.29 -15.26 -3.09
C GLY A 178 -8.19 -13.99 -3.93
N ASP A 179 -9.15 -13.07 -3.74
CA ASP A 179 -9.10 -11.77 -4.38
C ASP A 179 -8.18 -10.84 -3.58
N ILE A 180 -6.92 -10.76 -3.99
CA ILE A 180 -5.90 -9.91 -3.34
C ILE A 180 -6.23 -8.41 -3.38
N ALA A 181 -7.32 -7.97 -4.02
CA ALA A 181 -7.86 -6.61 -3.91
C ALA A 181 -8.87 -6.43 -2.76
N ASP A 182 -9.23 -7.49 -2.02
CA ASP A 182 -10.09 -7.43 -0.85
C ASP A 182 -9.41 -6.68 0.31
N HIS A 183 -10.15 -5.83 1.03
CA HIS A 183 -9.68 -5.08 2.21
C HIS A 183 -8.99 -5.90 3.31
N ARG A 184 -9.25 -7.21 3.36
CA ARG A 184 -8.57 -8.13 4.28
C ARG A 184 -7.17 -8.52 3.80
N LEU A 185 -6.96 -8.52 2.49
CA LEU A 185 -5.79 -9.06 1.80
C LEU A 185 -4.86 -7.97 1.26
N VAL A 186 -5.31 -6.72 1.14
CA VAL A 186 -4.44 -5.58 0.85
C VAL A 186 -4.35 -4.65 2.05
N ARG A 187 -3.13 -4.19 2.35
CA ARG A 187 -2.87 -3.21 3.40
C ARG A 187 -1.93 -2.15 2.87
N VAL A 188 -2.25 -0.88 3.10
CA VAL A 188 -1.28 0.20 2.93
C VAL A 188 -0.49 0.32 4.23
N LEU A 189 0.82 0.15 4.13
CA LEU A 189 1.73 0.18 5.26
C LEU A 189 2.16 1.61 5.61
N ALA A 190 2.48 2.39 4.58
CA ALA A 190 2.92 3.78 4.67
C ALA A 190 2.63 4.49 3.34
N HIS A 191 2.77 5.81 3.33
CA HIS A 191 2.82 6.59 2.11
C HIS A 191 4.16 7.33 2.00
N ASP A 192 4.57 7.55 0.76
CA ASP A 192 5.48 8.62 0.38
C ASP A 192 4.82 9.45 -0.73
N ALA A 193 5.55 10.35 -1.36
CA ALA A 193 5.11 11.02 -2.57
C ALA A 193 6.29 11.35 -3.47
N LEU A 194 6.04 11.39 -4.79
CA LEU A 194 6.99 11.93 -5.75
C LEU A 194 6.83 13.45 -5.82
N VAL A 195 7.91 14.17 -5.58
CA VAL A 195 7.90 15.63 -5.58
C VAL A 195 8.90 16.14 -6.61
N PRO A 196 8.51 17.09 -7.49
CA PRO A 196 9.48 17.78 -8.31
C PRO A 196 10.33 18.66 -7.40
N VAL A 197 11.64 18.53 -7.55
CA VAL A 197 12.65 19.22 -6.75
C VAL A 197 13.56 20.04 -7.65
N ILE A 198 13.95 21.21 -7.17
CA ILE A 198 14.84 22.15 -7.85
C ILE A 198 15.92 22.63 -6.88
N SER A 199 16.98 23.23 -7.41
CA SER A 199 17.93 23.96 -6.57
C SER A 199 17.21 25.08 -5.80
N PRO A 200 17.53 25.32 -4.51
CA PRO A 200 16.83 26.31 -3.67
C PRO A 200 16.77 27.72 -4.27
N GLY A 201 17.81 28.11 -5.02
CA GLY A 201 17.92 29.43 -5.65
C GLY A 201 17.03 29.64 -6.87
N ASN A 202 16.50 28.57 -7.47
CA ASN A 202 15.69 28.68 -8.69
C ASN A 202 14.33 29.35 -8.38
N PRO A 203 13.90 30.38 -9.13
CA PRO A 203 12.70 31.16 -8.80
C PRO A 203 11.38 30.46 -9.13
N VAL A 204 11.38 29.40 -9.95
CA VAL A 204 10.16 28.70 -10.35
C VAL A 204 9.62 27.89 -9.18
N ARG A 205 8.44 28.24 -8.67
CA ARG A 205 7.83 27.56 -7.50
C ARG A 205 6.62 26.69 -7.83
N ARG A 206 6.14 26.73 -9.07
CA ARG A 206 4.93 26.01 -9.49
C ARG A 206 5.12 25.41 -10.88
N LEU A 207 4.64 24.18 -11.07
CA LEU A 207 4.58 23.51 -12.37
C LEU A 207 3.29 22.70 -12.48
N SER A 208 2.69 22.65 -13.67
CA SER A 208 1.64 21.67 -13.93
C SER A 208 2.20 20.28 -14.18
N LEU A 209 1.39 19.23 -13.97
CA LEU A 209 1.77 17.86 -14.33
C LEU A 209 2.12 17.73 -15.82
N ARG A 210 1.43 18.49 -16.66
CA ARG A 210 1.71 18.56 -18.10
C ARG A 210 3.08 19.19 -18.38
N GLN A 211 3.38 20.33 -17.76
CA GLN A 211 4.70 20.97 -17.89
C GLN A 211 5.81 20.04 -17.41
N LEU A 212 5.59 19.35 -16.29
CA LEU A 212 6.53 18.35 -15.77
C LEU A 212 6.77 17.24 -16.81
N ALA A 213 5.73 16.67 -17.41
CA ALA A 213 5.87 15.66 -18.46
C ALA A 213 6.54 16.22 -19.73
N GLU A 214 6.26 17.46 -20.11
CA GLU A 214 6.87 18.13 -21.26
C GLU A 214 8.37 18.39 -21.06
N VAL A 215 8.81 18.72 -19.84
CA VAL A 215 10.25 18.81 -19.49
C VAL A 215 10.93 17.44 -19.59
N PHE A 216 10.37 16.43 -18.92
CA PHE A 216 10.96 15.09 -18.90
C PHE A 216 10.90 14.36 -20.26
N SER A 217 10.07 14.83 -21.20
CA SER A 217 10.05 14.36 -22.60
C SER A 217 10.96 15.15 -23.53
N GLY A 218 11.60 16.22 -23.05
CA GLY A 218 12.46 17.10 -23.84
C GLY A 218 11.71 18.05 -24.78
N ARG A 219 10.39 18.24 -24.57
CA ARG A 219 9.59 19.22 -25.33
C ARG A 219 9.80 20.63 -24.79
N ILE A 220 9.90 20.77 -23.46
CA ILE A 220 10.35 21.99 -22.79
C ILE A 220 11.79 21.75 -22.38
N THR A 221 12.68 22.67 -22.77
CA THR A 221 14.13 22.50 -22.54
C THR A 221 14.77 23.71 -21.89
N ASN A 222 14.02 24.81 -21.72
CA ASN A 222 14.54 26.04 -21.15
C ASN A 222 13.60 26.60 -20.08
N TRP A 223 14.18 27.08 -18.98
CA TRP A 223 13.44 27.65 -17.85
C TRP A 223 12.63 28.90 -18.22
N ALA A 224 13.00 29.64 -19.26
CA ALA A 224 12.24 30.79 -19.76
C ALA A 224 10.81 30.41 -20.20
N GLU A 225 10.61 29.18 -20.68
CA GLU A 225 9.29 28.64 -21.05
C GLU A 225 8.38 28.41 -19.84
N LEU A 226 8.98 28.34 -18.64
CA LEU A 226 8.33 28.09 -17.35
C LEU A 226 8.33 29.34 -16.45
N GLY A 227 8.72 30.51 -16.99
CA GLY A 227 8.80 31.77 -16.26
C GLY A 227 10.05 31.92 -15.38
N GLY A 228 11.08 31.11 -15.62
CA GLY A 228 12.41 31.24 -15.00
C GLY A 228 13.40 32.03 -15.86
N GLU A 229 14.68 31.86 -15.57
CA GLU A 229 15.78 32.47 -16.33
C GLU A 229 15.94 31.82 -17.71
N ASP A 230 16.57 32.53 -18.66
CA ASP A 230 16.93 31.95 -19.97
C ASP A 230 18.13 31.02 -19.82
N ALA A 231 17.85 29.78 -19.43
CA ALA A 231 18.83 28.75 -19.13
C ALA A 231 18.27 27.35 -19.44
N PRO A 232 19.13 26.42 -19.94
CA PRO A 232 18.72 25.06 -20.22
C PRO A 232 18.32 24.31 -18.95
N ILE A 233 17.36 23.39 -19.05
CA ILE A 233 16.92 22.53 -17.94
C ILE A 233 17.69 21.21 -17.99
N THR A 234 18.34 20.84 -16.89
CA THR A 234 18.89 19.49 -16.71
C THR A 234 17.88 18.65 -15.92
N SER A 235 17.40 17.55 -16.50
CA SER A 235 16.40 16.70 -15.84
C SER A 235 17.05 15.51 -15.13
N TYR A 236 16.73 15.29 -13.86
CA TYR A 236 17.27 14.21 -13.03
C TYR A 236 16.18 13.21 -12.60
N LEU A 237 16.45 11.91 -12.73
CA LEU A 237 15.54 10.85 -12.31
C LEU A 237 16.31 9.67 -11.72
N LEU A 238 15.67 8.86 -10.87
CA LEU A 238 16.25 7.61 -10.39
C LEU A 238 16.50 6.63 -11.55
N ASP A 239 17.43 5.69 -11.39
CA ASP A 239 17.72 4.65 -12.37
C ASP A 239 16.46 3.85 -12.79
N GLU A 240 16.49 3.33 -14.01
CA GLU A 240 15.45 2.43 -14.51
C GLU A 240 15.39 1.15 -13.64
N GLY A 241 14.18 0.69 -13.32
CA GLY A 241 13.97 -0.42 -12.39
C GLY A 241 13.83 -0.02 -10.92
N ALA A 242 14.12 1.24 -10.55
CA ALA A 242 13.67 1.78 -9.27
C ALA A 242 12.15 1.97 -9.31
N GLY A 243 11.42 1.40 -8.35
CA GLY A 243 9.95 1.33 -8.41
C GLY A 243 9.30 2.72 -8.41
N PHE A 244 9.93 3.70 -7.78
CA PHE A 244 9.49 5.10 -7.83
C PHE A 244 9.75 5.80 -9.18
N SER A 245 10.80 5.44 -9.91
CA SER A 245 11.00 5.92 -11.29
C SER A 245 9.94 5.35 -12.23
N GLU A 246 9.58 4.07 -12.05
CA GLU A 246 8.49 3.44 -12.80
C GLU A 246 7.14 4.10 -12.48
N LEU A 247 6.89 4.41 -11.20
CA LEU A 247 5.69 5.12 -10.77
C LEU A 247 5.61 6.52 -11.40
N PHE A 248 6.71 7.27 -11.42
CA PHE A 248 6.77 8.58 -12.09
C PHE A 248 6.47 8.45 -13.58
N THR A 249 7.16 7.52 -14.27
CA THR A 249 7.03 7.34 -15.72
C THR A 249 5.60 6.96 -16.09
N SER A 250 5.03 5.96 -15.42
CA SER A 250 3.65 5.53 -15.70
C SER A 250 2.61 6.60 -15.37
N SER A 251 2.77 7.33 -14.27
CA SER A 251 1.75 8.28 -13.80
C SER A 251 1.81 9.65 -14.49
N VAL A 252 3.01 10.11 -14.86
CA VAL A 252 3.23 11.47 -15.39
C VAL A 252 3.57 11.44 -16.88
N VAL A 253 4.51 10.60 -17.29
CA VAL A 253 5.01 10.59 -18.68
C VAL A 253 4.02 9.86 -19.58
N ASP A 254 3.74 8.60 -19.28
CA ASP A 254 2.80 7.78 -20.05
C ASP A 254 1.36 8.29 -19.93
N GLY A 255 0.99 8.76 -18.73
CA GLY A 255 -0.31 9.38 -18.46
C GLY A 255 -0.59 10.65 -19.29
N GLN A 256 0.44 11.32 -19.80
CA GLN A 256 0.32 12.47 -20.72
C GLN A 256 0.54 12.07 -22.19
N GLY A 257 0.70 10.77 -22.49
CA GLY A 257 0.93 10.27 -23.84
C GLY A 257 2.27 10.73 -24.43
N VAL A 258 3.25 11.04 -23.59
CA VAL A 258 4.61 11.41 -24.01
C VAL A 258 5.58 10.28 -23.72
N ARG A 259 6.82 10.40 -24.19
CA ARG A 259 7.89 9.43 -23.90
C ARG A 259 8.99 10.14 -23.15
N LEU A 260 9.60 9.44 -22.20
CA LEU A 260 10.73 9.95 -21.45
C LEU A 260 11.92 10.21 -22.39
N SER A 261 12.57 11.36 -22.24
CA SER A 261 13.75 11.70 -23.03
C SER A 261 14.93 10.81 -22.66
N ARG A 262 15.82 10.58 -23.63
CA ARG A 262 17.11 9.91 -23.40
C ARG A 262 18.13 10.80 -22.70
N ASP A 263 17.88 12.11 -22.68
CA ASP A 263 18.76 13.12 -22.09
C ASP A 263 18.53 13.30 -20.58
N VAL A 264 17.62 12.52 -19.98
CA VAL A 264 17.40 12.52 -18.53
C VAL A 264 18.59 11.88 -17.82
N GLU A 265 19.20 12.64 -16.93
CA GLU A 265 20.32 12.23 -16.09
C GLU A 265 19.83 11.26 -15.01
N ARG A 266 20.34 10.03 -15.04
CA ARG A 266 19.95 8.97 -14.10
C ARG A 266 20.85 8.92 -12.87
N ARG A 267 20.27 8.63 -11.70
CA ARG A 267 21.00 8.48 -10.44
C ARG A 267 20.56 7.21 -9.71
N ARG A 268 21.54 6.49 -9.16
CA ARG A 268 21.34 5.20 -8.48
C ARG A 268 20.55 5.31 -7.18
N THR A 269 20.71 6.40 -6.44
CA THR A 269 20.06 6.61 -5.14
C THR A 269 19.37 7.97 -5.11
N ASN A 270 18.36 8.09 -4.25
CA ASN A 270 17.62 9.34 -4.13
C ASN A 270 18.48 10.45 -3.53
N GLU A 271 19.41 10.11 -2.63
CA GLU A 271 20.39 11.05 -2.08
C GLU A 271 21.26 11.65 -3.20
N ALA A 272 21.79 10.81 -4.10
CA ALA A 272 22.60 11.27 -5.23
C ALA A 272 21.80 12.11 -6.23
N LEU A 273 20.50 11.83 -6.40
CA LEU A 273 19.58 12.65 -7.20
C LEU A 273 19.42 14.04 -6.58
N VAL A 274 19.12 14.11 -5.29
CA VAL A 274 18.92 15.37 -4.58
C VAL A 274 20.20 16.19 -4.54
N GLU A 275 21.36 15.57 -4.28
CA GLU A 275 22.66 16.24 -4.31
C GLU A 275 22.95 16.86 -5.68
N ALA A 276 22.67 16.13 -6.77
CA ALA A 276 22.83 16.65 -8.13
C ALA A 276 21.92 17.85 -8.39
N VAL A 277 20.64 17.78 -8.00
CA VAL A 277 19.68 18.88 -8.15
C VAL A 277 20.07 20.11 -7.32
N VAL A 278 20.55 19.92 -6.10
CA VAL A 278 20.98 21.04 -5.24
C VAL A 278 22.21 21.73 -5.83
N ALA A 279 23.15 20.96 -6.38
CA ALA A 279 24.38 21.47 -6.98
C ALA A 279 24.20 22.12 -8.35
N ASP A 280 23.10 21.83 -9.06
CA ASP A 280 22.77 22.41 -10.36
C ASP A 280 21.67 23.48 -10.24
N PRO A 281 21.98 24.80 -10.35
CA PRO A 281 20.99 25.87 -10.31
C PRO A 281 19.84 25.72 -11.32
N PHE A 282 20.08 24.99 -12.42
CA PHE A 282 19.12 24.78 -13.50
C PHE A 282 18.58 23.33 -13.53
N GLY A 283 18.88 22.53 -12.51
CA GLY A 283 18.42 21.17 -12.37
C GLY A 283 16.95 21.07 -11.95
N LEU A 284 16.21 20.16 -12.59
CA LEU A 284 14.89 19.70 -12.17
C LEU A 284 14.94 18.19 -11.94
N GLY A 285 14.68 17.75 -10.71
CA GLY A 285 14.57 16.33 -10.38
C GLY A 285 13.17 15.93 -9.96
N VAL A 286 12.91 14.63 -9.91
CA VAL A 286 11.76 14.06 -9.19
C VAL A 286 12.30 13.15 -8.10
N SER A 287 12.04 13.54 -6.85
CA SER A 287 12.55 12.88 -5.64
C SER A 287 11.42 12.37 -4.77
N LEU A 288 11.76 11.63 -3.71
CA LEU A 288 10.84 11.21 -2.67
C LEU A 288 10.63 12.34 -1.66
N TYR A 289 9.38 12.57 -1.26
CA TYR A 289 9.02 13.59 -0.27
C TYR A 289 9.72 13.36 1.07
N SER A 290 9.89 12.10 1.47
CA SER A 290 10.61 11.71 2.68
C SER A 290 12.10 12.08 2.69
N GLN A 291 12.70 12.39 1.53
CA GLN A 291 14.14 12.47 1.36
C GLN A 291 14.58 13.63 0.44
N THR A 292 13.92 14.79 0.50
CA THR A 292 14.26 15.94 -0.36
C THR A 292 15.52 16.70 0.07
N GLY A 293 16.06 16.41 1.26
CA GLY A 293 17.21 17.12 1.82
C GLY A 293 17.01 18.64 1.81
N ASN A 294 17.95 19.36 1.20
CA ASN A 294 17.90 20.81 1.05
C ASN A 294 17.27 21.29 -0.26
N ALA A 295 16.79 20.40 -1.14
CA ALA A 295 16.20 20.82 -2.40
C ALA A 295 14.86 21.55 -2.18
N GLY A 296 14.55 22.50 -3.06
CA GLY A 296 13.27 23.19 -3.05
C GLY A 296 12.19 22.33 -3.68
N ILE A 297 11.06 22.13 -3.00
CA ILE A 297 9.90 21.41 -3.55
C ILE A 297 9.06 22.36 -4.40
N VAL A 298 8.77 21.94 -5.63
CA VAL A 298 7.87 22.67 -6.55
C VAL A 298 6.42 22.28 -6.24
N THR A 299 5.54 23.27 -6.11
CA THR A 299 4.10 23.03 -5.96
C THR A 299 3.49 22.58 -7.29
N LEU A 300 2.68 21.53 -7.28
CA LEU A 300 1.99 21.10 -8.48
C LEU A 300 0.68 21.86 -8.68
N SER A 301 0.37 22.20 -9.93
CA SER A 301 -0.87 22.88 -10.30
C SER A 301 -1.64 22.16 -11.42
N GLY A 302 -2.96 22.30 -11.43
CA GLY A 302 -3.81 21.94 -12.58
C GLY A 302 -4.01 23.11 -13.55
N ASP A 303 -4.56 22.84 -14.74
CA ASP A 303 -4.72 23.87 -15.79
C ASP A 303 -5.75 24.95 -15.40
N CYS A 304 -6.71 24.62 -14.52
CA CYS A 304 -7.65 25.56 -13.91
C CYS A 304 -7.05 26.41 -12.77
N GLY A 305 -5.74 26.29 -12.51
CA GLY A 305 -5.01 27.09 -11.52
C GLY A 305 -5.15 26.61 -10.07
N PHE A 306 -5.72 25.42 -9.85
CA PHE A 306 -5.72 24.80 -8.53
C PHE A 306 -4.32 24.34 -8.15
N GLU A 307 -3.90 24.67 -6.94
CA GLU A 307 -2.59 24.30 -6.40
C GLU A 307 -2.74 23.16 -5.40
N VAL A 308 -1.83 22.19 -5.49
CA VAL A 308 -1.75 21.09 -4.54
C VAL A 308 -0.30 20.96 -4.05
N ARG A 309 -0.12 21.19 -2.75
CA ARG A 309 1.18 21.10 -2.09
C ARG A 309 1.37 19.72 -1.49
N ALA A 310 2.60 19.20 -1.59
CA ALA A 310 3.00 18.04 -0.84
C ALA A 310 3.14 18.44 0.64
N ALA A 311 2.41 17.75 1.49
CA ALA A 311 2.43 17.87 2.95
C ALA A 311 2.02 16.53 3.55
N PRO A 312 2.38 16.20 4.80
CA PRO A 312 2.03 14.92 5.38
C PRO A 312 0.53 14.63 5.34
N GLU A 313 -0.32 15.65 5.54
CA GLU A 313 -1.77 15.53 5.49
C GLU A 313 -2.29 15.29 4.07
N SER A 314 -1.77 16.00 3.06
CA SER A 314 -2.21 15.84 1.67
C SER A 314 -1.70 14.54 1.05
N VAL A 315 -0.54 14.04 1.48
CA VAL A 315 -0.01 12.73 1.09
C VAL A 315 -0.79 11.62 1.78
N LYS A 316 -1.06 11.73 3.08
CA LYS A 316 -1.85 10.76 3.85
C LYS A 316 -3.29 10.63 3.36
N ALA A 317 -3.89 11.74 2.93
CA ALA A 317 -5.22 11.74 2.33
C ALA A 317 -5.23 11.39 0.84
N GLU A 318 -4.05 11.20 0.24
CA GLU A 318 -3.81 11.04 -1.21
C GLU A 318 -4.43 12.17 -2.05
N ASP A 319 -4.55 13.36 -1.46
CA ASP A 319 -5.01 14.58 -2.13
C ASP A 319 -3.91 15.10 -3.08
N TYR A 320 -2.65 14.83 -2.76
CA TYR A 320 -1.51 15.20 -3.60
C TYR A 320 -1.35 14.24 -4.81
N PRO A 321 -1.15 14.74 -6.04
CA PRO A 321 -1.26 13.95 -7.26
C PRO A 321 -0.33 12.76 -7.39
N LEU A 322 0.87 12.89 -6.83
CA LEU A 322 1.89 11.87 -6.92
C LEU A 322 2.13 11.21 -5.56
N SER A 323 1.07 11.11 -4.74
CA SER A 323 1.10 10.30 -3.52
C SER A 323 1.33 8.84 -3.90
N ALA A 324 2.22 8.19 -3.17
CA ALA A 324 2.72 6.85 -3.48
C ALA A 324 2.48 5.92 -2.27
N PRO A 325 1.32 5.25 -2.21
CA PRO A 325 1.04 4.25 -1.19
C PRO A 325 1.97 3.03 -1.34
N MET A 326 2.43 2.52 -0.20
CA MET A 326 3.25 1.31 -0.09
C MET A 326 2.39 0.16 0.42
N TYR A 327 2.20 -0.87 -0.40
CA TYR A 327 1.26 -1.95 -0.15
C TYR A 327 1.94 -3.22 0.39
N LEU A 328 1.25 -3.90 1.30
CA LEU A 328 1.41 -5.32 1.57
C LEU A 328 0.22 -6.08 1.00
N TYR A 329 0.47 -7.05 0.12
CA TYR A 329 -0.55 -8.00 -0.32
C TYR A 329 -0.36 -9.35 0.37
N LEU A 330 -1.47 -9.91 0.83
CA LEU A 330 -1.56 -11.13 1.61
C LEU A 330 -2.37 -12.17 0.83
N PRO A 331 -2.01 -13.46 0.90
CA PRO A 331 -2.86 -14.52 0.38
C PRO A 331 -4.06 -14.76 1.30
N ALA A 332 -5.11 -15.38 0.78
CA ALA A 332 -6.21 -15.96 1.57
C ALA A 332 -5.77 -17.24 2.34
N LEU A 333 -4.53 -17.25 2.83
CA LEU A 333 -3.92 -18.33 3.60
C LEU A 333 -3.61 -17.84 5.01
N ARG A 334 -3.66 -18.75 5.98
CA ARG A 334 -3.38 -18.43 7.37
C ARG A 334 -1.86 -18.44 7.59
N LEU A 335 -1.28 -17.27 7.84
CA LEU A 335 0.12 -17.13 8.24
C LEU A 335 0.37 -17.76 9.62
N PRO A 336 1.60 -18.17 9.95
CA PRO A 336 1.98 -18.57 11.31
C PRO A 336 1.62 -17.51 12.36
N LYS A 337 1.40 -17.93 13.61
CA LYS A 337 0.95 -17.02 14.67
C LYS A 337 1.77 -15.73 14.76
N ILE A 338 3.10 -15.84 14.78
CA ILE A 338 3.98 -14.66 14.87
C ILE A 338 3.87 -13.74 13.65
N GLY A 339 3.54 -14.27 12.48
CA GLY A 339 3.28 -13.48 11.29
C GLY A 339 1.99 -12.68 11.41
N ARG A 340 0.94 -13.27 12.00
CA ARG A 340 -0.30 -12.55 12.32
C ARG A 340 -0.05 -11.49 13.39
N ASP A 341 0.70 -11.81 14.45
CA ASP A 341 1.09 -10.85 15.49
C ASP A 341 1.92 -9.69 14.91
N PHE A 342 2.81 -9.97 13.96
CA PHE A 342 3.58 -8.94 13.24
C PHE A 342 2.65 -8.03 12.43
N LEU A 343 1.75 -8.63 11.63
CA LEU A 343 0.75 -7.90 10.86
C LEU A 343 -0.18 -7.03 11.72
N ASP A 344 -0.50 -7.46 12.93
CA ASP A 344 -1.28 -6.67 13.89
C ASP A 344 -0.43 -5.55 14.51
N TYR A 345 0.84 -5.83 14.83
CA TYR A 345 1.77 -4.79 15.26
C TYR A 345 1.92 -3.66 14.24
N LEU A 346 1.93 -3.96 12.92
CA LEU A 346 2.02 -2.94 11.88
C LEU A 346 0.91 -1.88 11.95
N ARG A 347 -0.26 -2.22 12.52
CA ARG A 347 -1.38 -1.28 12.73
C ARG A 347 -1.29 -0.47 14.01
N SER A 348 -0.42 -0.87 14.95
CA SER A 348 -0.31 -0.24 16.25
C SER A 348 0.32 1.16 16.19
N ASP A 349 -0.02 2.02 17.16
CA ASP A 349 0.59 3.35 17.31
C ASP A 349 2.13 3.30 17.35
N ALA A 350 2.70 2.25 17.93
CA ALA A 350 4.14 2.03 17.99
C ALA A 350 4.76 1.89 16.58
N ALA A 351 4.16 1.09 15.71
CA ALA A 351 4.59 0.96 14.32
C ALA A 351 4.41 2.28 13.54
N GLN A 352 3.31 3.01 13.79
CA GLN A 352 3.08 4.32 13.16
C GLN A 352 4.15 5.36 13.54
N ILE A 353 4.65 5.31 14.78
CA ILE A 353 5.80 6.15 15.20
C ILE A 353 7.08 5.76 14.45
N VAL A 354 7.34 4.46 14.28
CA VAL A 354 8.50 3.99 13.51
C VAL A 354 8.45 4.48 12.07
N ILE A 355 7.28 4.37 11.41
CA ILE A 355 7.05 4.86 10.05
C ILE A 355 7.40 6.36 9.92
N ARG A 356 6.92 7.19 10.86
CA ARG A 356 7.25 8.63 10.85
C ARG A 356 8.75 8.89 11.05
N ARG A 357 9.41 8.12 11.92
CA ARG A 357 10.84 8.31 12.23
C ARG A 357 11.75 7.99 11.05
N VAL A 358 11.34 7.09 10.17
CA VAL A 358 12.06 6.82 8.91
C VAL A 358 11.76 7.83 7.80
N GLY A 359 10.98 8.88 8.10
CA GLY A 359 10.65 9.98 7.17
C GLY A 359 9.40 9.75 6.32
N LEU A 360 8.77 8.58 6.43
CA LEU A 360 7.56 8.23 5.67
C LEU A 360 6.28 8.75 6.35
N VAL A 361 5.20 8.83 5.59
CA VAL A 361 3.89 9.26 6.07
C VAL A 361 3.12 8.05 6.60
N ASP A 362 2.77 8.11 7.89
CA ASP A 362 2.06 7.03 8.59
C ASP A 362 0.56 6.92 8.21
N GLN A 363 -0.14 5.93 8.75
CA GLN A 363 -1.55 5.65 8.49
C GLN A 363 -2.48 6.08 9.65
N MET A 364 -1.97 6.58 10.76
CA MET A 364 -2.81 7.02 11.86
C MET A 364 -3.73 8.17 11.38
N PRO A 365 -5.07 8.07 11.58
CA PRO A 365 -6.00 9.13 11.21
C PRO A 365 -5.61 10.47 11.85
N GLY A 366 -5.32 11.45 11.00
CA GLY A 366 -5.04 12.83 11.40
C GLY A 366 -6.27 13.72 11.23
N LEU A 367 -6.22 14.91 11.84
CA LEU A 367 -7.27 15.93 11.76
C LEU A 367 -6.82 17.10 10.88
N ILE A 368 -7.67 17.52 9.95
CA ILE A 368 -7.45 18.64 9.04
C ILE A 368 -8.49 19.72 9.37
N GLY A 369 -8.09 20.66 10.23
CA GLY A 369 -8.94 21.78 10.66
C GLY A 369 -9.25 22.77 9.54
N LEU A 370 -10.30 23.57 9.72
CA LEU A 370 -10.76 24.61 8.77
C LEU A 370 -9.63 25.53 8.29
N GLN A 371 -8.74 25.94 9.20
CA GLN A 371 -7.64 26.87 8.92
C GLN A 371 -6.67 26.34 7.85
N SER A 372 -6.51 25.01 7.77
CA SER A 372 -5.65 24.35 6.78
C SER A 372 -6.34 24.12 5.44
N GLN A 373 -7.61 24.50 5.30
CA GLN A 373 -8.44 24.24 4.12
C GLN A 373 -8.76 25.51 3.31
N GLY A 374 -8.08 26.63 3.57
CA GLY A 374 -8.34 27.91 2.89
C GLY A 374 -8.25 27.84 1.36
N VAL A 375 -7.27 27.11 0.82
CA VAL A 375 -7.15 26.91 -0.64
C VAL A 375 -8.37 26.17 -1.20
N ARG A 376 -8.87 25.16 -0.49
CA ARG A 376 -10.05 24.39 -0.90
C ARG A 376 -11.32 25.26 -0.91
N LEU A 377 -11.48 26.13 0.08
CA LEU A 377 -12.57 27.10 0.14
C LEU A 377 -12.52 28.10 -1.00
N VAL A 378 -11.33 28.64 -1.31
CA VAL A 378 -11.14 29.54 -2.45
C VAL A 378 -11.51 28.83 -3.76
N ASN A 379 -11.11 27.56 -3.92
CA ASN A 379 -11.47 26.76 -5.09
C ASN A 379 -12.98 26.52 -5.19
N ALA A 380 -13.65 26.19 -4.08
CA ALA A 380 -15.10 26.05 -4.03
C ALA A 380 -15.84 27.33 -4.44
N ILE A 381 -15.38 28.49 -3.95
CA ILE A 381 -15.97 29.79 -4.31
C ILE A 381 -15.75 30.10 -5.80
N ARG A 382 -14.56 29.79 -6.34
CA ARG A 382 -14.24 30.00 -7.75
C ARG A 382 -15.03 29.07 -8.68
N ALA A 383 -15.29 27.84 -8.24
CA ALA A 383 -16.06 26.85 -8.99
C ALA A 383 -17.58 27.09 -8.91
N ALA A 384 -18.05 27.89 -7.96
CA ALA A 384 -19.46 28.17 -7.80
C ALA A 384 -20.03 28.96 -8.99
N GLY A 385 -21.27 28.62 -9.35
CA GLY A 385 -21.96 29.15 -10.53
C GLY A 385 -23.44 28.82 -10.46
N ASP A 386 -24.07 28.64 -11.62
CA ASP A 386 -25.52 28.37 -11.70
C ASP A 386 -25.90 27.02 -11.09
N GLU A 387 -25.02 26.01 -11.19
CA GLU A 387 -25.26 24.66 -10.67
C GLU A 387 -24.94 24.51 -9.17
N ILE A 388 -23.94 25.24 -8.66
CA ILE A 388 -23.57 25.30 -7.24
C ILE A 388 -23.87 26.69 -6.69
N GLY A 389 -25.09 26.87 -6.20
CA GLY A 389 -25.53 28.14 -5.64
C GLY A 389 -24.97 28.45 -4.25
N LEU A 390 -25.11 29.71 -3.84
CA LEU A 390 -24.68 30.23 -2.53
C LEU A 390 -25.25 29.43 -1.33
N GLY A 391 -26.47 28.89 -1.45
CA GLY A 391 -27.07 28.08 -0.40
C GLY A 391 -26.29 26.80 -0.12
N GLU A 392 -25.76 26.15 -1.15
CA GLU A 392 -24.96 24.93 -1.01
C GLU A 392 -23.57 25.25 -0.44
N LEU A 393 -22.95 26.35 -0.88
CA LEU A 393 -21.70 26.84 -0.29
C LEU A 393 -21.84 27.17 1.20
N LYS A 394 -22.96 27.77 1.62
CA LYS A 394 -23.23 28.04 3.04
C LYS A 394 -23.37 26.75 3.84
N ARG A 395 -24.10 25.75 3.32
CA ARG A 395 -24.18 24.42 3.96
C ARG A 395 -22.81 23.75 4.06
N LEU A 396 -21.96 23.88 3.04
CA LEU A 396 -20.61 23.36 3.07
C LEU A 396 -19.77 24.08 4.14
N ALA A 397 -19.81 25.41 4.17
CA ALA A 397 -19.12 26.20 5.18
C ALA A 397 -19.58 25.86 6.61
N ASP A 398 -20.88 25.66 6.83
CA ASP A 398 -21.43 25.24 8.12
C ASP A 398 -20.92 23.86 8.55
N LEU A 399 -20.76 22.91 7.61
CA LEU A 399 -20.11 21.62 7.90
C LEU A 399 -18.66 21.84 8.30
N MET A 400 -17.90 22.63 7.52
CA MET A 400 -16.47 22.83 7.74
C MET A 400 -16.15 23.63 9.02
N ASP A 401 -17.07 24.46 9.49
CA ASP A 401 -16.98 25.20 10.74
C ASP A 401 -17.25 24.31 11.96
N ARG A 402 -18.23 23.40 11.83
CA ARG A 402 -18.68 22.53 12.93
C ARG A 402 -17.93 21.21 13.03
N GLN A 403 -17.27 20.77 11.98
CA GLN A 403 -16.62 19.47 11.92
C GLN A 403 -15.20 19.58 11.35
N THR A 404 -14.32 18.71 11.82
CA THR A 404 -12.94 18.59 11.37
C THR A 404 -12.79 17.38 10.47
N ARG A 405 -12.20 17.58 9.29
CA ARG A 405 -11.95 16.49 8.34
C ARG A 405 -10.89 15.53 8.88
N LEU A 406 -11.10 14.22 8.75
CA LEU A 406 -10.06 13.21 8.93
C LEU A 406 -9.23 13.05 7.65
N THR A 407 -7.96 12.69 7.80
CA THR A 407 -7.09 12.36 6.65
C THR A 407 -7.58 11.13 5.88
N VAL A 408 -8.31 10.22 6.54
CA VAL A 408 -8.86 9.01 5.91
C VAL A 408 -9.88 9.41 4.83
N THR A 409 -9.57 9.07 3.58
CA THR A 409 -10.35 9.43 2.40
C THR A 409 -10.59 8.18 1.55
N PHE A 410 -11.74 8.10 0.88
CA PHE A 410 -12.13 6.96 0.06
C PHE A 410 -12.36 7.39 -1.38
N ARG A 411 -11.87 6.59 -2.31
CA ARG A 411 -11.89 6.75 -3.76
C ARG A 411 -12.37 5.47 -4.42
N PHE A 412 -12.69 5.58 -5.70
CA PHE A 412 -13.40 4.54 -6.45
C PHE A 412 -12.67 4.19 -7.73
N ARG A 413 -12.72 2.91 -8.10
CA ARG A 413 -12.19 2.42 -9.39
C ARG A 413 -13.08 2.93 -10.52
N GLY A 414 -12.51 3.77 -11.37
CA GLY A 414 -13.21 4.39 -12.49
C GLY A 414 -14.43 5.22 -12.06
N GLY A 415 -15.52 5.12 -12.82
CA GLY A 415 -16.81 5.75 -12.51
C GLY A 415 -17.72 4.94 -11.58
N SER A 416 -17.26 3.80 -11.05
CA SER A 416 -18.08 2.86 -10.28
C SER A 416 -18.27 3.26 -8.81
N THR A 417 -18.91 2.38 -8.02
CA THR A 417 -18.94 2.44 -6.55
C THR A 417 -17.98 1.45 -5.88
N ALA A 418 -17.16 0.73 -6.67
CA ALA A 418 -16.15 -0.18 -6.13
C ALA A 418 -14.93 0.61 -5.65
N LEU A 419 -14.48 0.34 -4.42
CA LEU A 419 -13.32 1.01 -3.82
C LEU A 419 -12.01 0.56 -4.50
N ASP A 420 -11.06 1.48 -4.61
CA ASP A 420 -9.68 1.18 -5.01
C ASP A 420 -8.89 0.54 -3.87
N ALA A 421 -7.67 0.06 -4.13
CA ALA A 421 -6.91 -0.69 -3.12
C ALA A 421 -6.56 0.15 -1.87
N PRO A 422 -6.12 1.42 -1.98
CA PRO A 422 -5.95 2.28 -0.81
C PRO A 422 -7.24 2.44 -0.01
N SER A 423 -8.37 2.63 -0.69
CA SER A 423 -9.66 2.81 -0.02
C SER A 423 -10.16 1.55 0.67
N GLN A 424 -9.88 0.36 0.13
CA GLN A 424 -10.12 -0.91 0.81
C GLN A 424 -9.28 -1.02 2.10
N SER A 425 -8.00 -0.64 2.04
CA SER A 425 -7.17 -0.55 3.26
C SER A 425 -7.72 0.48 4.26
N ASN A 426 -8.23 1.63 3.78
CA ASN A 426 -8.83 2.66 4.62
C ASN A 426 -10.12 2.20 5.31
N VAL A 427 -10.88 1.27 4.72
CA VAL A 427 -12.03 0.64 5.38
C VAL A 427 -11.56 -0.11 6.62
N ALA A 428 -10.54 -0.96 6.48
CA ALA A 428 -9.99 -1.72 7.61
C ALA A 428 -9.34 -0.81 8.67
N LEU A 429 -8.65 0.25 8.23
CA LEU A 429 -8.03 1.24 9.11
C LEU A 429 -9.07 1.96 9.99
N LEU A 430 -10.13 2.51 9.38
CA LEU A 430 -11.16 3.23 10.11
C LEU A 430 -11.98 2.29 10.99
N ALA A 431 -12.27 1.08 10.51
CA ALA A 431 -12.95 0.05 11.29
C ALA A 431 -12.16 -0.30 12.57
N HIS A 432 -10.85 -0.49 12.46
CA HIS A 432 -10.00 -0.75 13.61
C HIS A 432 -9.97 0.43 14.60
N ALA A 433 -9.91 1.67 14.09
CA ALA A 433 -9.95 2.85 14.94
C ALA A 433 -11.29 2.98 15.72
N LEU A 434 -12.40 2.59 15.08
CA LEU A 434 -13.71 2.52 15.74
C LEU A 434 -13.76 1.43 16.82
N GLN A 435 -13.25 0.23 16.53
CA GLN A 435 -13.17 -0.87 17.50
C GLN A 435 -12.27 -0.54 18.70
N ALA A 436 -11.24 0.28 18.50
CA ALA A 436 -10.36 0.78 19.55
C ALA A 436 -11.00 1.92 20.39
N GLY A 437 -12.24 2.32 20.11
CA GLY A 437 -12.95 3.37 20.84
C GLY A 437 -12.42 4.79 20.57
N ARG A 438 -11.66 4.99 19.50
CA ARG A 438 -10.97 6.28 19.23
C ARG A 438 -11.92 7.44 18.98
N PHE A 439 -13.14 7.15 18.55
CA PHE A 439 -14.16 8.13 18.21
C PHE A 439 -15.42 8.00 19.09
N ASP A 440 -15.31 7.33 20.23
CA ASP A 440 -16.44 7.14 21.15
C ASP A 440 -16.97 8.48 21.66
N GLY A 441 -18.30 8.61 21.69
CA GLY A 441 -19.00 9.84 22.07
C GLY A 441 -19.09 10.90 20.95
N HIS A 442 -18.45 10.67 19.80
CA HIS A 442 -18.44 11.60 18.69
C HIS A 442 -19.32 11.17 17.52
N MET A 443 -19.58 12.13 16.63
CA MET A 443 -20.27 11.92 15.37
C MET A 443 -19.27 11.91 14.20
N LEU A 444 -19.31 10.85 13.40
CA LEU A 444 -18.60 10.76 12.13
C LEU A 444 -19.58 10.96 10.97
N THR A 445 -19.32 11.96 10.12
CA THR A 445 -20.08 12.21 8.89
C THR A 445 -19.27 11.77 7.68
N PHE A 446 -19.81 10.81 6.91
CA PHE A 446 -19.28 10.42 5.61
C PHE A 446 -19.82 11.36 4.53
N VAL A 447 -18.95 12.17 3.95
CA VAL A 447 -19.32 13.25 3.05
C VAL A 447 -18.88 12.92 1.63
N GLY A 448 -19.85 12.72 0.75
CA GLY A 448 -19.61 12.41 -0.66
C GLY A 448 -19.39 13.65 -1.52
N PHE A 449 -18.41 13.56 -2.42
CA PHE A 449 -18.13 14.51 -3.48
C PHE A 449 -18.09 13.83 -4.87
N SER A 450 -18.21 14.62 -5.93
CA SER A 450 -18.15 14.20 -7.32
C SER A 450 -17.23 15.12 -8.12
N ASP A 451 -16.80 14.65 -9.29
CA ASP A 451 -16.38 15.54 -10.38
C ASP A 451 -17.60 16.31 -10.93
N GLY A 452 -17.32 17.35 -11.73
CA GLY A 452 -18.30 18.19 -12.41
C GLY A 452 -18.76 17.66 -13.76
N GLN A 453 -18.64 16.36 -14.04
CA GLN A 453 -19.17 15.78 -15.28
C GLN A 453 -20.63 15.38 -15.09
N GLY A 454 -21.51 15.90 -15.95
CA GLY A 454 -22.95 15.66 -15.86
C GLY A 454 -23.67 16.68 -14.98
N ALA A 455 -24.97 16.47 -14.75
CA ALA A 455 -25.79 17.44 -14.03
C ALA A 455 -25.54 17.42 -12.51
N ALA A 456 -25.39 18.60 -11.88
CA ALA A 456 -25.11 18.70 -10.44
C ALA A 456 -26.06 17.92 -9.53
N GLU A 457 -27.37 17.87 -9.83
CA GLU A 457 -28.32 17.09 -9.01
C GLU A 457 -28.02 15.58 -9.06
N GLN A 458 -27.64 15.07 -10.23
CA GLN A 458 -27.24 13.67 -10.40
C GLN A 458 -25.91 13.40 -9.68
N ASN A 459 -24.94 14.31 -9.79
CA ASN A 459 -23.65 14.24 -9.10
C ASN A 459 -23.83 14.22 -7.57
N ARG A 460 -24.75 15.02 -7.04
CA ARG A 460 -25.11 15.02 -5.62
C ARG A 460 -25.75 13.70 -5.17
N ARG A 461 -26.68 13.14 -5.96
CA ARG A 461 -27.29 11.83 -5.64
C ARG A 461 -26.26 10.70 -5.69
N LEU A 462 -25.36 10.71 -6.68
CA LEU A 462 -24.30 9.71 -6.83
C LEU A 462 -23.28 9.78 -5.70
N SER A 463 -22.84 10.98 -5.34
CA SER A 463 -21.91 11.19 -4.22
C SER A 463 -22.53 10.77 -2.88
N LEU A 464 -23.83 11.02 -2.66
CA LEU A 464 -24.53 10.50 -1.47
C LEU A 464 -24.59 8.97 -1.44
N LYS A 465 -24.82 8.33 -2.60
CA LYS A 465 -24.80 6.86 -2.73
C LYS A 465 -23.41 6.30 -2.41
N ARG A 466 -22.34 6.94 -2.89
CA ARG A 466 -20.95 6.58 -2.58
C ARG A 466 -20.65 6.71 -1.08
N ALA A 467 -21.10 7.79 -0.44
CA ALA A 467 -20.97 7.96 1.02
C ALA A 467 -21.68 6.84 1.80
N GLN A 468 -22.87 6.42 1.36
CA GLN A 468 -23.57 5.27 1.96
C GLN A 468 -22.77 3.97 1.83
N VAL A 469 -22.23 3.68 0.64
CA VAL A 469 -21.44 2.45 0.40
C VAL A 469 -20.23 2.38 1.32
N VAL A 470 -19.50 3.50 1.46
CA VAL A 470 -18.34 3.58 2.35
C VAL A 470 -18.74 3.40 3.81
N LEU A 471 -19.80 4.09 4.26
CA LEU A 471 -20.31 3.96 5.63
C LEU A 471 -20.68 2.50 5.94
N GLU A 472 -21.38 1.83 5.03
CA GLU A 472 -21.76 0.42 5.19
C GLU A 472 -20.55 -0.51 5.22
N ALA A 473 -19.56 -0.29 4.36
CA ALA A 473 -18.33 -1.07 4.34
C ALA A 473 -17.55 -0.94 5.66
N VAL A 474 -17.37 0.29 6.16
CA VAL A 474 -16.69 0.56 7.43
C VAL A 474 -17.47 -0.04 8.60
N ARG A 475 -18.80 0.14 8.64
CA ARG A 475 -19.65 -0.42 9.70
C ARG A 475 -19.58 -1.94 9.73
N ALA A 476 -19.63 -2.58 8.56
CA ALA A 476 -19.52 -4.03 8.44
C ALA A 476 -18.14 -4.54 8.90
N ALA A 477 -17.06 -3.90 8.44
CA ALA A 477 -15.70 -4.27 8.83
C ALA A 477 -15.42 -4.03 10.33
N ALA A 478 -16.07 -3.04 10.94
CA ALA A 478 -15.96 -2.75 12.36
C ALA A 478 -16.82 -3.67 13.25
N GLU A 479 -17.69 -4.50 12.65
CA GLU A 479 -18.68 -5.34 13.34
C GLU A 479 -19.59 -4.54 14.29
N LEU A 480 -19.87 -3.27 13.96
CA LEU A 480 -20.66 -2.40 14.81
C LEU A 480 -22.13 -2.84 14.87
N PRO A 481 -22.69 -3.09 16.07
CA PRO A 481 -24.11 -3.39 16.23
C PRO A 481 -24.98 -2.24 15.70
N MET A 482 -26.15 -2.55 15.14
CA MET A 482 -27.08 -1.57 14.57
C MET A 482 -27.48 -0.43 15.55
N ASN A 483 -27.35 -0.65 16.87
CA ASN A 483 -27.77 0.28 17.93
C ASN A 483 -26.70 0.54 19.01
N ALA A 484 -25.40 0.31 18.74
CA ALA A 484 -24.36 0.62 19.72
C ALA A 484 -24.09 2.13 19.73
N GLY A 485 -24.66 2.84 20.72
CA GLY A 485 -24.51 4.29 20.92
C GLY A 485 -23.11 4.78 21.29
N GLN A 486 -22.05 4.09 20.87
CA GLN A 486 -20.66 4.50 21.07
C GLN A 486 -20.22 5.54 20.05
N VAL A 487 -20.57 5.41 18.77
CA VAL A 487 -20.24 6.38 17.72
C VAL A 487 -21.45 6.64 16.83
N THR A 488 -21.76 7.90 16.54
CA THR A 488 -22.86 8.25 15.64
C THR A 488 -22.35 8.37 14.21
N LEU A 489 -22.81 7.49 13.30
CA LEU A 489 -22.43 7.56 11.89
C LEU A 489 -23.52 8.26 11.07
N ARG A 490 -23.14 9.31 10.32
CA ARG A 490 -24.02 10.05 9.39
C ARG A 490 -23.45 10.06 7.99
N LYS A 491 -24.28 10.45 7.03
CA LYS A 491 -23.89 10.69 5.64
C LYS A 491 -24.39 12.04 5.18
N GLU A 492 -23.62 12.67 4.31
CA GLU A 492 -23.96 13.92 3.64
C GLU A 492 -23.34 13.93 2.23
N ALA A 493 -23.78 14.82 1.35
CA ALA A 493 -23.17 14.98 0.05
C ALA A 493 -23.28 16.41 -0.47
N PHE A 494 -22.21 16.84 -1.16
CA PHE A 494 -22.10 18.17 -1.75
C PHE A 494 -21.86 18.14 -3.26
N GLY A 495 -21.91 16.97 -3.89
CA GLY A 495 -21.64 16.86 -5.33
C GLY A 495 -20.27 17.46 -5.68
N GLU A 496 -20.24 18.40 -6.62
CA GLU A 496 -19.01 19.03 -7.10
C GLU A 496 -18.59 20.29 -6.30
N ALA A 497 -19.28 20.64 -5.19
CA ALA A 497 -19.13 21.93 -4.51
C ALA A 497 -17.78 22.17 -3.80
N LEU A 498 -16.91 21.15 -3.69
CA LEU A 498 -15.56 21.28 -3.10
C LEU A 498 -14.54 20.54 -3.96
N PRO A 499 -14.19 21.08 -5.15
CA PRO A 499 -13.26 20.42 -6.04
C PRO A 499 -11.83 20.51 -5.49
N MET A 500 -11.09 19.43 -5.64
CA MET A 500 -9.68 19.28 -5.24
C MET A 500 -8.73 19.53 -6.41
N ALA A 501 -9.18 19.21 -7.61
CA ALA A 501 -8.44 19.34 -8.85
C ALA A 501 -9.38 19.75 -9.97
N CYS A 502 -8.80 20.05 -11.13
CA CYS A 502 -9.54 20.29 -12.37
C CYS A 502 -10.05 18.95 -12.93
N ASP A 503 -11.17 18.94 -13.65
CA ASP A 503 -11.72 17.72 -14.26
C ASP A 503 -11.14 17.39 -15.64
N ASP A 504 -10.11 18.11 -16.07
CA ASP A 504 -9.40 17.95 -17.33
C ASP A 504 -8.63 16.62 -17.44
N SER A 505 -8.13 16.13 -16.31
CA SER A 505 -7.32 14.92 -16.21
C SER A 505 -8.08 13.79 -15.54
N GLU A 506 -7.71 12.54 -15.85
CA GLU A 506 -8.27 11.38 -15.16
C GLU A 506 -7.99 11.44 -13.65
N TRP A 507 -6.75 11.83 -13.29
CA TRP A 507 -6.36 12.07 -11.91
C TRP A 507 -7.28 13.09 -11.23
N GLY A 508 -7.49 14.25 -11.86
CA GLY A 508 -8.26 15.33 -11.27
C GLY A 508 -9.72 14.94 -11.04
N ARG A 509 -10.35 14.27 -12.02
CA ARG A 509 -11.70 13.71 -11.82
C ARG A 509 -11.72 12.64 -10.73
N ARG A 510 -10.68 11.79 -10.63
CA ARG A 510 -10.60 10.73 -9.61
C ARG A 510 -10.52 11.32 -8.20
N VAL A 511 -9.74 12.36 -7.96
CA VAL A 511 -9.68 13.01 -6.63
C VAL A 511 -10.95 13.80 -6.31
N ASN A 512 -11.70 14.26 -7.30
CA ASN A 512 -13.00 14.88 -7.09
C ASN A 512 -14.09 13.85 -6.73
N ARG A 513 -14.03 12.64 -7.29
CA ARG A 513 -14.89 11.50 -6.92
C ARG A 513 -14.40 10.81 -5.65
N ARG A 514 -14.72 11.40 -4.49
CA ARG A 514 -14.27 10.88 -3.19
C ARG A 514 -15.35 10.90 -2.12
N VAL A 515 -15.11 10.17 -1.04
CA VAL A 515 -15.81 10.31 0.24
C VAL A 515 -14.80 10.69 1.30
N GLU A 516 -15.09 11.75 2.03
CA GLU A 516 -14.32 12.19 3.19
C GLU A 516 -15.04 11.82 4.48
N VAL A 517 -14.31 11.73 5.59
CA VAL A 517 -14.89 11.53 6.91
C VAL A 517 -14.64 12.77 7.76
N TRP A 518 -15.68 13.26 8.42
CA TRP A 518 -15.67 14.47 9.22
C TRP A 518 -16.09 14.14 10.65
N LEU A 519 -15.41 14.72 11.64
CA LEU A 519 -15.60 14.52 13.08
C LEU A 519 -16.13 15.82 13.71
N ASP A 520 -17.11 15.74 14.59
CA ASP A 520 -17.71 16.91 15.27
C ASP A 520 -16.87 17.54 16.39
#